data_AF-A0A5U1J6R6-F1
#
_entry.id   AF-A0A5U1J6R6-F1
#
_cell.length_a   1.000
_cell.length_b   1.000
_cell.length_c   1.000
_cell.angle_alpha   90.00
_cell.angle_beta   90.00
_cell.angle_gamma   90.00
#
_symmetry.space_group_name_H-M   'P 1'
#
loop_
_entity.id
_entity.type
_entity.pdbx_description
1 polymer ?
#
loop_
_entity_poly.entity_id
_entity_poly.type
_entity_poly.pdbx_seq_one_letter_code
_entity_poly.pdbx_strand_id
1 'polypeptide(L)' 'MTTNRFDLPADLDAPGHNKLMRFTDGVLTLQHQINRADDFAQDGQWLMALEFLDISTRTLNILKRVAREVQP' A
#
# COMPACT_ATOMS: atom_id res chain seq x y z
N MET A 1 -26.45 -18.04 -28.75
CA MET A 1 -25.44 -18.16 -27.69
C MET A 1 -24.25 -17.31 -28.08
N THR A 2 -24.19 -16.08 -27.60
CA THR A 2 -23.06 -15.17 -27.81
C THR A 2 -22.17 -15.26 -26.57
N THR A 3 -20.98 -15.81 -26.76
CA THR A 3 -19.93 -15.90 -25.74
C THR A 3 -19.43 -14.49 -25.44
N ASN A 4 -19.87 -13.91 -24.32
CA ASN A 4 -19.22 -12.75 -23.69
C ASN A 4 -17.87 -13.20 -23.13
N ARG A 5 -16.86 -13.28 -24.00
CA ARG A 5 -15.47 -13.29 -23.57
C ARG A 5 -15.10 -11.81 -23.44
N PHE A 6 -15.02 -11.33 -22.20
CA PHE A 6 -14.31 -10.09 -21.92
C PHE A 6 -12.89 -10.30 -22.44
N ASP A 7 -12.60 -9.71 -23.59
CA ASP A 7 -11.23 -9.47 -24.03
C ASP A 7 -10.64 -8.48 -23.01
N LEU A 8 -10.12 -9.03 -21.91
CA LEU A 8 -9.15 -8.31 -21.10
C LEU A 8 -7.98 -8.03 -22.05
N PRO A 9 -7.70 -6.76 -22.42
CA PRO A 9 -6.55 -6.50 -23.23
C PRO A 9 -5.33 -6.96 -22.43
N ALA A 10 -4.47 -7.72 -23.10
CA ALA A 10 -3.15 -8.14 -22.65
C ALA A 10 -2.21 -6.92 -22.51
N ASP A 11 -2.64 -5.94 -21.71
CA ASP A 11 -1.96 -4.67 -21.41
C ASP A 11 -1.68 -4.53 -19.89
N LEU A 12 -1.94 -5.62 -19.15
CA LEU A 12 -1.54 -5.78 -17.74
C LEU A 12 -0.02 -5.99 -17.58
N ASP A 13 0.70 -6.18 -18.68
CA ASP A 13 2.17 -6.27 -18.69
C ASP A 13 2.86 -4.90 -18.66
N ALA A 14 2.11 -3.79 -18.57
CA ALA A 14 2.70 -2.47 -18.37
C ALA A 14 3.33 -2.40 -16.97
N PRO A 15 4.66 -2.22 -16.84
CA PRO A 15 5.33 -2.05 -15.54
C PRO A 15 4.71 -0.93 -14.69
N GLY A 16 4.02 0.03 -15.32
CA GLY A 16 3.23 1.07 -14.66
C GLY A 16 2.01 0.56 -13.89
N HIS A 17 1.27 -0.45 -14.39
CA HIS A 17 0.11 -1.01 -13.70
C HIS A 17 0.54 -1.70 -12.39
N ASN A 18 1.61 -2.49 -12.44
CA ASN A 18 2.20 -3.12 -11.26
C ASN A 18 2.75 -2.10 -10.25
N LYS A 19 3.29 -0.96 -10.71
CA LYS A 19 3.74 0.13 -9.83
C LYS A 19 2.58 0.84 -9.14
N LEU A 20 1.51 1.16 -9.87
CA LEU A 20 0.31 1.81 -9.33
C LEU A 20 -0.34 0.92 -8.25
N MET A 21 -0.53 -0.36 -8.55
CA MET A 21 -1.07 -1.35 -7.61
C MET A 21 -0.23 -1.44 -6.34
N ARG A 22 1.10 -1.59 -6.48
CA ARG A 22 2.03 -1.62 -5.33
C ARG A 22 1.95 -0.35 -4.48
N PHE A 23 1.78 0.81 -5.12
CA PHE A 23 1.63 2.07 -4.42
C PHE A 23 0.30 2.13 -3.66
N THR A 24 -0.82 1.80 -4.32
CA THR A 24 -2.15 1.83 -3.68
C THR A 24 -2.28 0.82 -2.54
N ASP A 25 -1.77 -0.40 -2.72
CA ASP A 25 -1.80 -1.44 -1.68
C ASP A 25 -0.92 -1.06 -0.49
N GLY A 26 0.24 -0.44 -0.76
CA GLY A 26 1.11 0.07 0.29
C GLY A 26 0.47 1.22 1.08
N VAL A 27 -0.35 2.07 0.45
CA VAL A 27 -1.11 3.13 1.15
C VAL A 27 -2.17 2.52 2.07
N LEU A 28 -2.92 1.52 1.62
CA LEU A 28 -3.89 0.81 2.46
C LEU A 28 -3.22 0.14 3.65
N THR A 29 -2.06 -0.48 3.41
CA THR A 29 -1.22 -1.08 4.46
C THR A 29 -0.75 -0.04 5.47
N LEU A 30 -0.28 1.12 5.00
CA LEU A 30 0.17 2.22 5.85
C LEU A 30 -0.97 2.74 6.73
N GLN A 31 -2.16 2.93 6.15
CA GLN A 31 -3.34 3.37 6.88
C GLN A 31 -3.70 2.38 8.00
N HIS A 32 -3.68 1.07 7.70
CA HIS A 32 -3.95 0.05 8.71
C HIS A 32 -2.94 0.09 9.86
N GLN A 33 -1.65 0.26 9.55
CA GLN A 33 -0.59 0.35 10.56
C GLN A 33 -0.75 1.56 11.47
N ILE A 34 -1.11 2.72 10.90
CA ILE A 34 -1.35 3.95 11.67
C ILE A 34 -2.58 3.80 12.58
N ASN A 35 -3.68 3.23 12.06
CA ASN A 35 -4.87 2.98 12.86
C ASN A 35 -4.57 2.04 14.04
N ARG A 36 -3.78 0.98 13.82
CA ARG A 36 -3.34 0.10 14.90
C ARG A 36 -2.49 0.81 15.95
N ALA A 37 -1.63 1.74 15.54
CA ALA A 37 -0.87 2.54 16.50
C ALA A 37 -1.78 3.40 17.39
N ASP A 38 -2.85 3.99 16.81
CA ASP A 38 -3.86 4.73 17.55
C ASP A 38 -4.64 3.83 18.51
N ASP A 39 -5.12 2.67 18.06
CA ASP A 39 -5.80 1.67 18.91
C ASP A 39 -4.94 1.32 20.14
N PHE A 40 -3.66 1.00 19.93
CA PHE A 40 -2.74 0.67 21.02
C PHE A 40 -2.45 1.85 21.96
N ALA A 41 -2.37 3.07 21.43
CA ALA A 41 -2.19 4.26 22.25
C ALA A 41 -3.42 4.53 23.13
N GLN A 42 -4.63 4.35 22.59
CA GLN A 42 -5.88 4.47 23.34
C GLN A 42 -6.00 3.41 24.45
N ASP A 43 -5.49 2.21 24.21
CA ASP A 43 -5.39 1.13 25.21
C ASP A 43 -4.24 1.31 26.21
N GLY A 44 -3.46 2.40 26.13
CA GLY A 44 -2.31 2.68 26.99
C GLY A 44 -1.07 1.84 26.70
N GLN A 45 -1.07 1.07 25.60
CA GLN A 45 0.02 0.20 25.16
C GLN A 45 1.04 0.97 24.31
N TRP A 46 1.68 1.97 24.92
CA TRP A 46 2.57 2.90 24.21
C TRP A 46 3.75 2.25 23.48
N LEU A 47 4.32 1.17 24.03
CA LEU A 47 5.40 0.44 23.36
C LEU A 47 4.93 -0.20 22.04
N MET A 48 3.75 -0.82 22.05
CA MET A 48 3.15 -1.39 20.84
C MET A 48 2.79 -0.30 19.82
N ALA A 49 2.25 0.82 20.29
CA ALA A 49 1.96 1.97 19.42
C ALA A 49 3.24 2.46 18.71
N LEU A 50 4.35 2.60 19.43
CA LEU A 50 5.65 2.97 18.87
C LEU A 50 6.17 1.96 17.85
N GLU A 51 6.05 0.65 18.13
CA GLU A 51 6.44 -0.39 17.17
C GLU A 51 5.66 -0.28 15.86
N PHE A 52 4.35 -0.03 15.92
CA PHE A 52 3.53 0.17 14.73
C PHE A 52 3.88 1.45 13.98
N LEU A 53 4.24 2.54 14.68
CA LEU A 53 4.75 3.76 14.05
C LEU A 53 6.09 3.51 13.33
N ASP A 54 7.00 2.73 13.91
CA ASP A 54 8.25 2.35 13.25
C ASP A 54 8.03 1.53 11.99
N ILE A 55 7.10 0.56 12.04
CA ILE A 55 6.70 -0.23 10.88
C ILE A 55 6.09 0.67 9.80
N SER A 56 5.20 1.59 10.18
CA SER A 56 4.57 2.54 9.27
C SER A 56 5.59 3.42 8.54
N THR A 57 6.66 3.83 9.23
CA THR A 57 7.74 4.62 8.64
C THR A 57 8.48 3.84 7.54
N ARG A 58 8.68 2.53 7.73
CA ARG A 58 9.28 1.67 6.70
C ARG A 58 8.37 1.56 5.47
N THR A 59 7.07 1.34 5.68
CA THR A 59 6.08 1.31 4.59
C THR A 59 6.06 2.63 3.81
N LEU A 60 6.05 3.76 4.52
CA LEU A 60 6.11 5.09 3.91
C LEU A 60 7.37 5.29 3.06
N ASN A 61 8.52 4.81 3.52
CA ASN A 61 9.78 4.90 2.76
C ASN A 61 9.75 4.05 1.48
N ILE A 62 9.12 2.87 1.52
CA ILE A 62 8.88 2.04 0.33
C ILE A 62 7.97 2.78 -0.65
N LEU A 63 6.88 3.38 -0.18
CA LEU A 63 5.96 4.16 -1.02
C LEU A 63 6.67 5.33 -1.70
N LYS A 64 7.50 6.09 -0.96
CA LYS A 64 8.33 7.16 -1.52
C LYS A 64 9.25 6.64 -2.63
N ARG A 65 9.82 5.44 -2.47
CA ARG A 65 10.66 4.81 -3.51
C ARG A 65 9.83 4.45 -4.74
N VAL A 66 8.68 3.80 -4.57
CA VAL A 66 7.78 3.44 -5.68
C VAL A 66 7.33 4.71 -6.43
N ALA A 67 6.98 5.78 -5.72
CA ALA A 67 6.62 7.05 -6.35
C ALA A 67 7.75 7.66 -7.20
N ARG A 68 9.01 7.54 -6.76
CA ARG A 68 10.17 7.99 -7.56
C ARG A 68 10.38 7.14 -8.81
N GLU A 69 10.02 5.86 -8.79
CA GLU A 69 10.05 4.98 -9.97
C GLU A 69 8.96 5.33 -11.00
N VAL A 70 8.03 6.23 -10.66
CA VAL A 70 6.92 6.73 -11.51
C VAL A 70 7.15 8.18 -11.96
N GLN A 71 8.27 8.82 -11.58
CA GLN A 71 8.62 10.13 -12.12
C GLN A 71 8.65 10.08 -13.67
N PRO A 72 8.09 11.10 -14.35
CA PRO A 72 8.01 11.15 -15.81
C PRO A 72 9.37 11.13 -16.50
#